data_AF-A0AB37RIZ3-F1
#
_entry.id   AF-A0AB37RIZ3-F1
#
_cell.length_a   1.000
_cell.length_b   1.000
_cell.length_c   1.000
_cell.angle_alpha   90.00
_cell.angle_beta   90.00
_cell.angle_gamma   90.00
#
_symmetry.space_group_name_H-M   'P 1'
#
loop_
_entity.id
_entity.type
_entity.pdbx_description
1 polymer ?
#
loop_
_entity_poly.entity_id
_entity_poly.type
_entity_poly.pdbx_seq_one_letter_code
_entity_poly.pdbx_strand_id
1 'polypeptide(L)'
;MQQNTTSIIIAIIYWGALTYVVLFALTGPLVMTRFRMKKPFSFTKRRHLMKLYSRVPLQGHPKQQLENKILKFTGLLMILMIRGQLIIAAYGHVYLGTASMCLLCLINWRMPKLRLFRRNYWKNNPSSEFVLVSDKRFKFAQFWIKSFLVVLIVMSISYLIFIVNLDVNS
;
A
#
# COMPACT_ATOMS: atom_id res chain seq x y z
N MET A 1 -11.85 -25.14 25.70
CA MET A 1 -12.03 -25.48 24.26
C MET A 1 -12.30 -24.25 23.39
N GLN A 2 -13.25 -23.38 23.73
CA GLN A 2 -13.63 -22.22 22.89
C GLN A 2 -12.48 -21.23 22.63
N GLN A 3 -11.59 -20.97 23.61
CA GLN A 3 -10.39 -20.13 23.42
C GLN A 3 -9.36 -20.73 22.44
N ASN A 4 -9.15 -22.05 22.45
CA ASN A 4 -8.25 -22.70 21.49
C ASN A 4 -8.80 -22.56 20.06
N THR A 5 -10.12 -22.70 19.88
CA THR A 5 -10.77 -22.49 18.59
C THR A 5 -10.62 -21.04 18.11
N THR A 6 -10.78 -20.05 19.01
CA THR A 6 -10.61 -18.63 18.68
C THR A 6 -9.17 -18.31 18.26
N SER A 7 -8.16 -18.80 18.99
CA SER A 7 -6.75 -18.59 18.65
C SER A 7 -6.37 -19.24 17.31
N ILE A 8 -6.91 -20.43 17.01
CA ILE A 8 -6.72 -21.11 15.71
C ILE A 8 -7.33 -20.28 14.57
N ILE A 9 -8.56 -19.78 14.74
CA ILE A 9 -9.23 -18.95 13.73
C ILE A 9 -8.42 -17.67 13.46
N ILE A 10 -7.94 -16.98 14.50
CA ILE A 10 -7.13 -15.76 14.36
C ILE A 10 -5.81 -16.06 13.65
N ALA A 11 -5.16 -17.18 13.98
CA ALA A 11 -3.94 -17.61 13.31
C ALA A 11 -4.18 -17.84 11.80
N ILE A 12 -5.28 -18.52 11.44
CA ILE A 12 -5.66 -18.74 10.03
C ILE A 12 -5.88 -17.40 9.30
N ILE A 13 -6.58 -16.44 9.94
CA ILE A 13 -6.80 -15.10 9.36
C ILE A 13 -5.47 -14.38 9.14
N TYR A 14 -4.57 -14.43 10.13
CA TYR A 14 -3.25 -13.83 10.04
C TYR A 14 -2.40 -14.44 8.91
N TRP A 15 -2.35 -15.77 8.83
CA TRP A 15 -1.64 -16.48 7.76
C TRP A 15 -2.24 -16.22 6.37
N GLY A 16 -3.56 -16.14 6.25
CA GLY A 16 -4.25 -15.74 5.03
C GLY A 16 -3.87 -14.33 4.60
N ALA A 17 -3.85 -13.38 5.54
CA ALA A 17 -3.43 -12.01 5.27
C ALA A 17 -1.95 -11.92 4.87
N LEU A 18 -1.07 -12.66 5.54
CA LEU A 18 0.36 -12.73 5.20
C LEU A 18 0.57 -13.29 3.78
N THR A 19 -0.13 -14.36 3.43
CA THR A 19 -0.09 -14.97 2.10
C THR A 19 -0.51 -13.95 1.03
N TYR A 20 -1.57 -13.18 1.30
CA TYR A 20 -2.00 -12.11 0.40
C TYR A 20 -0.94 -11.01 0.27
N VAL A 21 -0.28 -10.61 1.36
CA VAL A 21 0.82 -9.63 1.32
C VAL A 21 1.97 -10.12 0.44
N VAL A 22 2.34 -11.41 0.53
CA VAL A 22 3.37 -12.04 -0.32
C VAL A 22 2.93 -12.04 -1.79
N LEU A 23 1.70 -12.47 -2.09
CA LEU A 23 1.15 -12.45 -3.44
C LEU A 23 1.15 -11.03 -4.02
N PHE A 24 0.78 -10.04 -3.20
CA PHE A 24 0.82 -8.63 -3.59
C PHE A 24 2.25 -8.16 -3.85
N ALA A 25 3.26 -8.59 -3.08
CA ALA A 25 4.66 -8.24 -3.34
C ALA A 25 5.14 -8.81 -4.69
N LEU A 26 4.76 -10.05 -5.01
CA LEU A 26 5.15 -10.73 -6.24
C LEU A 26 4.46 -10.17 -7.49
N THR A 27 3.15 -9.98 -7.42
CA THR A 27 2.32 -9.58 -8.59
C THR A 27 2.06 -8.06 -8.64
N GLY A 28 2.34 -7.36 -7.54
CA GLY A 28 2.32 -5.90 -7.34
C GLY A 28 2.88 -5.11 -8.50
N PRO A 29 4.17 -5.31 -8.84
CA PRO A 29 4.85 -4.56 -9.89
C PRO A 29 4.16 -4.64 -11.26
N LEU A 30 3.57 -5.80 -11.59
CA LEU A 30 2.91 -6.05 -12.87
C LEU A 30 1.56 -5.32 -12.93
N VAL A 31 0.73 -5.46 -11.89
CA VAL A 31 -0.59 -4.82 -11.86
C VAL A 31 -0.49 -3.31 -11.70
N MET A 32 0.49 -2.81 -10.94
CA MET A 32 0.70 -1.39 -10.69
C MET A 32 1.33 -0.62 -11.86
N THR A 33 1.58 -1.29 -12.99
CA THR A 33 2.06 -0.65 -14.22
C THR A 33 1.13 0.49 -14.63
N ARG A 34 1.66 1.72 -14.72
CA ARG A 34 0.88 2.94 -14.96
C ARG A 34 0.86 3.37 -16.43
N PHE A 35 1.94 3.06 -17.14
CA PHE A 35 2.13 3.40 -18.54
C PHE A 35 3.02 2.34 -19.20
N ARG A 36 2.95 2.25 -20.53
CA ARG A 36 3.84 1.47 -21.39
C ARG A 36 4.74 2.43 -22.16
N MET A 37 6.03 2.15 -22.23
CA MET A 37 6.98 2.95 -23.02
C MET A 37 6.80 2.61 -24.51
N LYS A 38 6.88 3.62 -25.41
CA LYS A 38 6.80 3.39 -26.86
C LYS A 38 8.14 2.93 -27.48
N LYS A 39 9.26 3.36 -26.90
CA LYS A 39 10.64 3.03 -27.34
C LYS A 39 11.20 1.82 -26.56
N PRO A 40 12.26 1.15 -27.05
CA PRO A 40 12.86 -0.02 -26.39
C PRO A 40 13.19 0.23 -24.92
N PHE A 41 13.12 -0.86 -24.15
CA PHE A 41 13.22 -0.82 -22.70
C PHE A 41 14.64 -0.41 -22.28
N SER A 42 14.74 0.76 -21.63
CA SER A 42 15.94 1.21 -20.93
C SER A 42 15.57 1.59 -19.50
N PHE A 43 16.35 1.11 -18.53
CA PHE A 43 16.11 1.39 -17.11
C PHE A 43 16.23 2.89 -16.78
N THR A 44 17.23 3.57 -17.33
CA THR A 44 17.44 5.02 -17.12
C THR A 44 16.25 5.80 -17.68
N LYS A 45 15.81 5.45 -18.89
CA LYS A 45 14.63 6.04 -19.52
C LYS A 45 13.35 5.77 -18.72
N ARG A 46 13.14 4.55 -18.27
CA ARG A 46 11.99 4.17 -17.43
C ARG A 46 11.95 4.99 -16.13
N ARG A 47 13.10 5.16 -15.46
CA ARG A 47 13.20 5.96 -14.23
C ARG A 47 12.90 7.43 -14.48
N HIS A 48 13.40 7.98 -15.59
CA HIS A 48 13.09 9.34 -16.01
C HIS A 48 11.58 9.52 -16.26
N LEU A 49 10.98 8.62 -17.05
CA LEU A 49 9.54 8.64 -17.35
C LEU A 49 8.68 8.48 -16.11
N MET A 50 9.09 7.66 -15.13
CA MET A 50 8.39 7.57 -13.84
C MET A 50 8.43 8.88 -13.05
N LYS A 51 9.58 9.59 -13.06
CA LYS A 51 9.70 10.91 -12.45
C LYS A 51 8.80 11.92 -13.18
N LEU A 52 8.85 11.96 -14.51
CA LEU A 52 8.05 12.84 -15.35
C LEU A 52 6.55 12.60 -15.13
N TYR A 53 6.10 11.36 -15.24
CA TYR A 53 4.71 10.95 -14.99
C TYR A 53 4.20 11.37 -13.61
N SER A 54 5.07 11.33 -12.59
CA SER A 54 4.68 11.60 -11.20
C SER A 54 4.79 13.05 -10.78
N ARG A 55 5.72 13.82 -11.35
CA ARG A 55 6.02 15.20 -10.93
C ARG A 55 5.31 16.25 -11.79
N VAL A 56 5.29 16.09 -13.11
CA VAL A 56 4.71 17.10 -14.03
C VAL A 56 3.25 17.42 -13.70
N PRO A 57 2.35 16.44 -13.47
CA PRO A 57 0.96 16.76 -13.15
C PRO A 57 0.77 17.55 -11.85
N LEU A 58 1.78 17.59 -10.97
CA LEU A 58 1.71 18.26 -9.67
C LEU A 58 2.25 19.69 -9.72
N GLN A 59 2.87 20.13 -10.82
CA GLN A 59 3.35 21.50 -10.96
C GLN A 59 2.15 22.45 -10.94
N GLY A 60 2.24 23.55 -10.18
CA GLY A 60 1.12 24.48 -9.96
C GLY A 60 0.05 24.01 -8.96
N HIS A 61 0.22 22.83 -8.33
CA HIS A 61 -0.77 22.24 -7.43
C HIS A 61 -0.20 21.94 -6.03
N PRO A 62 -0.03 22.96 -5.17
CA PRO A 62 0.70 22.83 -3.89
C PRO A 62 0.04 21.82 -2.92
N LYS A 63 -1.30 21.76 -2.88
CA LYS A 63 -2.03 20.79 -2.05
C LYS A 63 -1.69 19.34 -2.46
N GLN A 64 -1.74 19.02 -3.75
CA GLN A 64 -1.44 17.69 -4.29
C GLN A 64 0.06 17.35 -4.17
N GLN A 65 0.95 18.35 -4.19
CA GLN A 65 2.38 18.14 -3.90
C GLN A 65 2.60 17.73 -2.45
N LEU A 66 1.94 18.41 -1.50
CA LEU A 66 1.99 18.07 -0.08
C LEU A 66 1.43 16.67 0.16
N GLU A 67 0.24 16.36 -0.38
CA GLU A 67 -0.35 15.02 -0.30
C GLU A 67 0.60 13.94 -0.84
N ASN A 68 1.28 14.19 -1.97
CA ASN A 68 2.26 13.25 -2.51
C ASN A 68 3.46 13.03 -1.58
N LYS A 69 3.94 14.08 -0.88
CA LYS A 69 5.02 13.94 0.11
C LYS A 69 4.55 13.11 1.30
N ILE A 70 3.37 13.43 1.85
CA ILE A 70 2.75 12.71 2.98
C ILE A 70 2.55 11.23 2.62
N LEU A 71 1.98 10.92 1.46
CA LEU A 71 1.73 9.55 1.02
C LEU A 71 3.03 8.75 0.82
N LYS A 72 4.10 9.39 0.33
CA LYS A 72 5.41 8.72 0.22
C LYS A 72 6.01 8.43 1.58
N PHE A 73 5.97 9.40 2.48
CA PHE A 73 6.51 9.27 3.82
C PHE A 73 5.76 8.21 4.62
N THR A 74 4.42 8.29 4.65
CA THR A 74 3.58 7.30 5.32
C THR A 74 3.67 5.93 4.68
N GLY A 75 3.79 5.82 3.35
CA GLY A 75 4.03 4.54 2.69
C GLY A 75 5.37 3.89 3.09
N LEU A 76 6.42 4.70 3.31
CA LEU A 76 7.70 4.21 3.83
C LEU A 76 7.55 3.76 5.29
N LEU A 77 6.88 4.55 6.13
CA LEU A 77 6.58 4.16 7.51
C LEU A 77 5.77 2.86 7.59
N MET A 78 4.80 2.63 6.69
CA MET A 78 4.05 1.37 6.64
C MET A 78 4.96 0.17 6.42
N ILE A 79 5.92 0.28 5.50
CA ILE A 79 6.87 -0.82 5.21
C ILE A 79 7.71 -1.11 6.45
N LEU A 80 8.19 -0.07 7.14
CA LEU A 80 8.93 -0.24 8.40
C LEU A 80 8.05 -0.88 9.48
N MET A 81 6.79 -0.46 9.59
CA MET A 81 5.85 -0.95 10.60
C MET A 81 5.48 -2.42 10.44
N ILE A 82 5.59 -3.01 9.23
CA ILE A 82 5.40 -4.46 9.04
C ILE A 82 6.34 -5.26 9.97
N ARG A 83 7.59 -4.81 10.17
CA ARG A 83 8.51 -5.40 11.16
C ARG A 83 8.46 -4.68 12.50
N GLY A 84 8.27 -3.36 12.49
CA GLY A 84 8.24 -2.52 13.68
C GLY A 84 7.16 -2.93 14.68
N GLN A 85 6.03 -3.47 14.23
CA GLN A 85 4.98 -3.97 15.11
C GLN A 85 5.44 -5.10 16.03
N LEU A 86 6.31 -5.99 15.56
CA LEU A 86 6.87 -7.06 16.40
C LEU A 86 7.74 -6.50 17.52
N ILE A 87 8.56 -5.49 17.19
CA ILE A 87 9.44 -4.82 18.15
C ILE A 87 8.61 -4.07 19.18
N ILE A 88 7.64 -3.25 18.75
CA ILE A 88 6.77 -2.47 19.66
C ILE A 88 5.97 -3.41 20.57
N ALA A 89 5.53 -4.57 20.05
CA ALA A 89 4.86 -5.59 20.84
C ALA A 89 5.77 -6.22 21.91
N ALA A 90 7.04 -6.48 21.58
CA ALA A 90 8.01 -7.01 22.55
C ALA A 90 8.27 -6.05 23.73
N TYR A 91 8.04 -4.75 23.56
CA TYR A 91 8.09 -3.75 24.64
C TYR A 91 6.73 -3.53 25.33
N GLY A 92 5.73 -4.40 25.11
CA GLY A 92 4.42 -4.31 25.77
C GLY A 92 3.44 -3.30 25.17
N HIS A 93 3.77 -2.66 24.04
CA HIS A 93 2.95 -1.58 23.44
C HIS A 93 2.19 -2.01 22.18
N VAL A 94 1.69 -3.24 22.13
CA VAL A 94 1.03 -3.86 20.95
C VAL A 94 -0.10 -3.00 20.37
N TYR A 95 -0.91 -2.38 21.23
CA TYR A 95 -2.00 -1.47 20.84
C TYR A 95 -1.50 -0.26 20.04
N LEU A 96 -0.37 0.32 20.45
CA LEU A 96 0.22 1.50 19.80
C LEU A 96 0.78 1.13 18.42
N GLY A 97 1.41 -0.04 18.29
CA GLY A 97 1.87 -0.56 17.01
C GLY A 97 0.72 -0.80 16.03
N THR A 98 -0.40 -1.33 16.53
CA THR A 98 -1.61 -1.60 15.75
C THR A 98 -2.31 -0.31 15.30
N ALA A 99 -2.58 0.60 16.24
CA ALA A 99 -3.21 1.89 15.95
C ALA A 99 -2.40 2.69 14.92
N SER A 100 -1.07 2.70 15.06
CA SER A 100 -0.16 3.39 14.15
C SER A 100 -0.22 2.81 12.72
N MET A 101 -0.23 1.50 12.56
CA MET A 101 -0.34 0.86 11.24
C MET A 101 -1.70 1.11 10.59
N CYS A 102 -2.78 1.02 11.36
CA CYS A 102 -4.13 1.36 10.89
C CYS A 102 -4.21 2.83 10.44
N LEU A 103 -3.67 3.76 11.22
CA LEU A 103 -3.62 5.18 10.86
C LEU A 103 -2.84 5.40 9.56
N LEU A 104 -1.68 4.77 9.41
CA LEU A 104 -0.88 4.85 8.18
C LEU A 104 -1.63 4.28 6.97
N CYS A 105 -2.37 3.18 7.13
CA CYS A 105 -3.22 2.61 6.08
C CYS A 105 -4.34 3.57 5.69
N LEU A 106 -5.00 4.22 6.66
CA LEU A 106 -6.05 5.22 6.41
C LEU A 106 -5.52 6.46 5.70
N ILE A 107 -4.32 6.93 6.04
CA ILE A 107 -3.66 8.02 5.30
C ILE A 107 -3.38 7.59 3.86
N ASN A 108 -2.83 6.38 3.67
CA ASN A 108 -2.54 5.82 2.35
C ASN A 108 -3.79 5.47 1.53
N TRP A 109 -4.97 5.41 2.15
CA TRP A 109 -6.24 5.21 1.47
C TRP A 109 -6.53 6.29 0.41
N ARG A 110 -5.93 7.47 0.55
CA ARG A 110 -6.05 8.59 -0.40
C ARG A 110 -5.18 8.42 -1.65
N MET A 111 -4.25 7.46 -1.67
CA MET A 111 -3.34 7.22 -2.80
C MET A 111 -4.04 7.01 -4.15
N PRO A 112 -5.16 6.28 -4.27
CA PRO A 112 -5.92 6.16 -5.52
C PRO A 112 -6.42 7.49 -6.08
N LYS A 113 -6.81 8.45 -5.22
CA LYS A 113 -7.26 9.79 -5.64
C LYS A 113 -6.12 10.56 -6.31
N LEU A 114 -4.92 10.55 -5.72
CA LEU A 114 -3.74 11.17 -6.31
C LEU A 114 -3.30 10.48 -7.62
N ARG A 115 -3.44 9.15 -7.69
CA ARG A 115 -3.19 8.40 -8.95
C ARG A 115 -4.19 8.77 -10.04
N LEU A 116 -5.46 8.96 -9.69
CA LEU A 116 -6.50 9.39 -10.63
C LEU A 116 -6.21 10.79 -11.17
N PHE A 117 -5.84 11.72 -10.29
CA PHE A 117 -5.45 13.07 -10.68
C PHE A 117 -4.32 13.08 -11.73
N ARG A 118 -3.25 12.32 -11.50
CA ARG A 118 -2.17 12.16 -12.48
C ARG A 118 -2.64 11.54 -13.79
N ARG A 119 -3.49 10.51 -13.72
CA ARG A 119 -4.02 9.86 -14.93
C ARG A 119 -4.84 10.84 -15.77
N ASN A 120 -5.71 11.63 -15.14
CA ASN A 120 -6.55 12.59 -15.85
C ASN A 120 -5.72 13.68 -16.54
N TYR A 121 -4.66 14.18 -15.88
CA TYR A 121 -3.71 15.09 -16.52
C TYR A 121 -3.13 14.50 -17.81
N TRP A 122 -2.65 13.25 -17.76
CA TRP A 122 -2.03 12.58 -18.91
C TRP A 122 -3.04 12.10 -19.96
N LYS A 123 -4.33 11.97 -19.63
CA LYS A 123 -5.38 11.76 -20.62
C LYS A 123 -5.59 13.02 -21.47
N ASN A 124 -5.49 14.19 -20.84
CA ASN A 124 -5.68 15.48 -21.51
C ASN A 124 -4.39 16.00 -22.17
N ASN A 125 -3.22 15.51 -21.74
CA ASN A 125 -1.91 15.92 -22.25
C ASN A 125 -1.10 14.67 -22.67
N PRO A 126 -1.40 14.04 -23.82
CA PRO A 126 -0.74 12.80 -24.21
C PRO A 126 0.77 13.01 -24.43
N SER A 127 1.58 12.10 -23.89
CA SER A 127 3.04 12.12 -24.08
C SER A 127 3.43 11.41 -25.37
N SER A 128 4.46 11.92 -26.05
CA SER A 128 5.12 11.23 -27.17
C SER A 128 5.89 9.98 -26.70
N GLU A 129 6.31 9.89 -25.44
CA GLU A 129 7.22 8.86 -24.96
C GLU A 129 6.55 7.61 -24.37
N PHE A 130 5.31 7.73 -23.91
CA PHE A 130 4.58 6.63 -23.28
C PHE A 130 3.08 6.67 -23.59
N VAL A 131 2.42 5.53 -23.37
CA VAL A 131 0.98 5.36 -23.48
C VAL A 131 0.42 4.93 -22.13
N LEU A 132 -0.69 5.52 -21.71
CA LEU A 132 -1.38 5.10 -20.50
C LEU A 132 -1.92 3.67 -20.66
N VAL A 133 -1.89 2.89 -19.57
CA VAL A 133 -2.59 1.60 -19.56
C VAL A 133 -4.10 1.80 -19.68
N SER A 134 -4.86 0.78 -20.10
CA SER A 134 -6.32 0.84 -20.22
C SER A 134 -7.01 1.24 -18.91
N ASP A 135 -8.21 1.83 -19.02
CA ASP A 135 -9.00 2.24 -17.84
C ASP A 135 -9.37 1.05 -16.95
N LYS A 136 -9.69 -0.10 -17.56
CA LYS A 136 -9.96 -1.36 -16.84
C LYS A 136 -8.78 -1.76 -15.96
N ARG A 137 -7.56 -1.80 -16.52
CA ARG A 137 -6.34 -2.16 -15.79
C ARG A 137 -6.01 -1.15 -14.69
N PHE A 138 -6.27 0.14 -14.94
CA PHE A 138 -6.07 1.18 -13.95
C PHE A 138 -7.04 1.06 -12.76
N LYS A 139 -8.35 0.85 -13.02
CA LYS A 139 -9.35 0.62 -11.98
C LYS A 139 -9.02 -0.62 -11.15
N PHE A 140 -8.62 -1.71 -11.80
CA PHE A 140 -8.16 -2.91 -11.12
C PHE A 140 -6.97 -2.61 -10.22
N ALA A 141 -5.95 -1.88 -10.71
CA ALA A 141 -4.81 -1.49 -9.88
C ALA A 141 -5.17 -0.55 -8.72
N GLN A 142 -6.25 0.23 -8.79
CA GLN A 142 -6.73 1.04 -7.68
C GLN A 142 -7.47 0.20 -6.64
N PHE A 143 -8.36 -0.68 -7.09
CA PHE A 143 -9.04 -1.66 -6.23
C PHE A 143 -8.02 -2.49 -5.46
N TRP A 144 -6.98 -2.94 -6.15
CA TRP A 144 -5.96 -3.80 -5.57
C TRP A 144 -5.07 -3.09 -4.53
N ILE A 145 -4.79 -1.78 -4.69
CA ILE A 145 -4.19 -0.97 -3.60
C ILE A 145 -5.10 -0.96 -2.38
N LYS A 146 -6.39 -0.65 -2.55
CA LYS A 146 -7.32 -0.55 -1.41
C LYS A 146 -7.46 -1.88 -0.69
N SER A 147 -7.61 -2.97 -1.45
CA SER A 147 -7.67 -4.32 -0.89
C SER A 147 -6.40 -4.65 -0.09
N PHE A 148 -5.21 -4.31 -0.60
CA PHE A 148 -3.97 -4.47 0.15
C PHE A 148 -3.94 -3.69 1.47
N LEU A 149 -4.43 -2.43 1.48
CA LEU A 149 -4.52 -1.64 2.72
C LEU A 149 -5.48 -2.29 3.74
N VAL A 150 -6.61 -2.83 3.29
CA VAL A 150 -7.54 -3.56 4.18
C VAL A 150 -6.87 -4.80 4.76
N VAL A 151 -6.16 -5.57 3.93
CA VAL A 151 -5.44 -6.78 4.39
C VAL A 151 -4.39 -6.43 5.44
N LEU A 152 -3.67 -5.33 5.28
CA LEU A 152 -2.72 -4.88 6.30
C LEU A 152 -3.39 -4.49 7.62
N ILE A 153 -4.57 -3.86 7.57
CA ILE A 153 -5.37 -3.56 8.76
C ILE A 153 -5.81 -4.87 9.44
N VAL A 154 -6.36 -5.82 8.67
CA VAL A 154 -6.80 -7.13 9.20
C VAL A 154 -5.64 -7.89 9.81
N MET A 155 -4.47 -7.93 9.15
CA MET A 155 -3.26 -8.55 9.66
C MET A 155 -2.83 -7.93 10.99
N SER A 156 -2.83 -6.60 11.07
CA SER A 156 -2.45 -5.86 12.26
C SER A 156 -3.41 -6.07 13.44
N ILE A 157 -4.71 -6.10 13.19
CA ILE A 157 -5.73 -6.33 14.22
C ILE A 157 -5.67 -7.79 14.70
N SER A 158 -5.52 -8.73 13.76
CA SER A 158 -5.41 -10.16 14.10
C SER A 158 -4.17 -10.42 14.96
N TYR A 159 -3.06 -9.75 14.67
CA TYR A 159 -1.85 -9.81 15.49
C TYR A 159 -2.08 -9.28 16.91
N LEU A 160 -2.75 -8.14 17.07
CA LEU A 160 -3.11 -7.61 18.38
C LEU A 160 -3.93 -8.62 19.20
N ILE A 161 -5.00 -9.16 18.60
CA ILE A 161 -5.89 -10.11 19.29
C ILE A 161 -5.12 -11.37 19.68
N PHE A 162 -4.21 -11.84 18.82
CA PHE A 162 -3.36 -13.00 19.10
C PHE A 162 -2.44 -12.77 20.32
N ILE A 163 -1.72 -11.64 20.36
CA ILE A 163 -0.82 -11.33 21.49
C ILE A 163 -1.61 -11.12 22.78
N VAL A 164 -2.71 -10.37 22.75
CA VAL A 164 -3.52 -10.12 23.96
C VAL A 164 -4.10 -11.43 24.52
N ASN A 165 -4.54 -12.35 23.67
CA ASN A 165 -5.03 -13.66 24.13
C ASN A 165 -3.91 -14.57 24.67
N LEU A 166 -2.64 -14.36 24.29
CA LEU A 166 -1.51 -15.10 24.87
C LEU A 166 -1.10 -14.53 26.23
N ASP A 167 -1.05 -13.20 26.35
CA ASP A 167 -0.63 -12.48 27.58
C ASP A 167 -1.63 -12.63 28.73
N VAL A 168 -2.94 -12.76 28.43
CA VAL A 168 -3.97 -13.05 29.45
C VAL A 168 -3.85 -14.47 30.03
N ASN A 169 -3.06 -15.35 29.40
CA ASN A 169 -2.89 -16.76 29.79
C ASN A 169 -1.52 -17.08 30.41
N SER A 170 -0.66 -16.08 30.65
CA SER A 170 0.61 -16.20 31.40
C SER A 170 0.48 -15.65 32.81
#